data_AF-A0A8T6UUE4-F1
#
_entry.id   AF-A0A8T6UUE4-F1
#
_cell.length_a   1.000
_cell.length_b   1.000
_cell.length_c   1.000
_cell.angle_alpha   90.00
_cell.angle_beta   90.00
_cell.angle_gamma   90.00
#
_symmetry.space_group_name_H-M   'P 1'
#
loop_
_entity.id
_entity.type
_entity.pdbx_description
1 polymer ?
#
loop_
_entity_poly.entity_id
_entity_poly.type
_entity_poly.pdbx_seq_one_letter_code
_entity_poly.pdbx_strand_id
1 'polypeptide(L)'
;MKATAIAHPIQGLIKYHGLKDTTLRLPFHDSVSVCAGALRTITTVESAKSSKKDLVVINGRRAAGADLARVEAVLDKIRSSTAYSGCFKIVSKNSTITGKGLGFSAS
;
A
#
# COMPACT_ATOMS: atom_id res chain seq x y z
N MET A 1 -9.94 -16.85 4.50
CA MET A 1 -10.44 -15.90 3.48
C MET A 1 -9.23 -15.29 2.79
N LYS A 2 -9.29 -15.13 1.46
CA LYS A 2 -8.18 -14.62 0.65
C LYS A 2 -8.74 -13.77 -0.48
N ALA A 3 -8.09 -12.65 -0.77
CA ALA A 3 -8.43 -11.77 -1.89
C ALA A 3 -7.15 -11.28 -2.58
N THR A 4 -7.24 -11.05 -3.89
CA THR A 4 -6.15 -10.50 -4.71
C THR A 4 -6.69 -9.33 -5.50
N ALA A 5 -5.97 -8.23 -5.51
CA ALA A 5 -6.30 -7.03 -6.27
C ALA A 5 -5.09 -6.54 -7.08
N ILE A 6 -5.38 -5.80 -8.14
CA ILE A 6 -4.39 -5.14 -8.99
C ILE A 6 -4.60 -3.63 -8.84
N ALA A 7 -3.51 -2.90 -8.63
CA ALA A 7 -3.48 -1.44 -8.66
C ALA A 7 -2.44 -0.95 -9.67
N HIS A 8 -2.68 0.21 -10.26
CA HIS A 8 -1.78 0.84 -11.23
C HIS A 8 -1.13 2.08 -10.62
N PRO A 9 0.20 2.26 -10.75
CA PRO A 9 0.83 3.48 -10.27
C PRO A 9 0.37 4.68 -11.10
N ILE A 10 0.52 5.87 -10.53
CA ILE A 10 0.06 7.12 -11.12
C ILE A 10 1.23 8.00 -11.58
N GLN A 11 0.99 8.81 -12.60
CA GLN A 11 1.88 9.89 -13.04
C GLN A 11 1.19 11.24 -12.85
N GLY A 12 1.81 12.12 -12.06
CA GLY A 12 1.24 13.43 -11.75
C GLY A 12 1.38 14.43 -12.90
N LEU A 13 0.26 14.97 -13.37
CA LEU A 13 0.16 16.10 -14.31
C LEU A 13 0.20 17.43 -13.56
N ILE A 14 -0.66 17.57 -12.54
CA ILE A 14 -0.55 18.61 -11.51
C ILE A 14 0.05 17.93 -10.29
N LYS A 15 1.22 18.39 -9.85
CA LYS A 15 2.02 17.68 -8.84
C LYS A 15 1.37 17.77 -7.47
N TYR A 16 1.42 16.67 -6.73
CA TYR A 16 1.26 16.67 -5.28
C TYR A 16 2.59 17.09 -4.65
N HIS A 17 2.62 18.21 -3.93
CA HIS A 17 3.84 18.71 -3.31
C HIS A 17 3.53 19.54 -2.06
N GLY A 18 4.21 19.22 -0.95
CA GLY A 18 3.99 19.86 0.34
C GLY A 18 2.76 19.34 1.09
N LEU A 19 2.89 19.29 2.41
CA LEU A 19 1.83 18.86 3.33
C LEU A 19 1.46 20.02 4.25
N LYS A 20 0.18 20.39 4.25
CA LYS A 20 -0.40 21.34 5.21
C LYS A 20 -0.56 20.68 6.58
N ASP A 21 -0.99 19.42 6.58
CA ASP A 21 -1.06 18.57 7.76
C ASP A 21 -0.26 17.30 7.50
N THR A 22 0.83 17.10 8.25
CA THR A 22 1.72 15.96 8.06
C THR A 22 1.20 14.67 8.70
N THR A 23 0.36 14.79 9.73
CA THR A 23 -0.24 13.66 10.45
C THR A 23 -1.34 13.03 9.62
N LEU A 24 -2.28 13.84 9.14
CA LEU A 24 -3.36 13.40 8.25
C LEU A 24 -2.93 13.30 6.77
N ARG A 25 -1.72 13.80 6.45
CA ARG A 25 -1.17 13.87 5.09
C ARG A 25 -2.04 14.67 4.12
N LEU A 26 -2.59 15.80 4.57
CA LEU A 26 -3.38 16.71 3.74
C LEU A 26 -2.46 17.66 2.94
N PRO A 27 -2.60 17.73 1.59
CA PRO A 27 -1.78 18.63 0.78
C PRO A 27 -2.20 20.09 0.89
N PHE A 28 -1.33 21.00 0.45
CA PHE A 28 -1.64 22.43 0.34
C PHE A 28 -2.59 22.78 -0.81
N HIS A 29 -2.57 21.96 -1.87
CA HIS A 29 -3.34 22.18 -3.08
C HIS A 29 -3.70 20.83 -3.71
N ASP A 30 -4.67 20.87 -4.62
CA ASP A 30 -5.09 19.69 -5.36
C ASP A 30 -3.98 19.18 -6.29
N SER A 31 -4.16 17.95 -6.75
CA SER A 31 -3.28 17.31 -7.72
C SER A 31 -4.11 16.53 -8.73
N VAL A 32 -3.57 16.37 -9.94
CA VAL A 32 -4.20 15.64 -11.04
C VAL A 32 -3.18 14.65 -11.57
N SER A 33 -3.59 13.40 -11.73
CA SER A 33 -2.70 12.33 -12.18
C SER A 33 -3.42 11.37 -13.13
N VAL A 34 -2.63 10.58 -13.85
CA VAL A 34 -3.12 9.53 -14.75
C VAL A 34 -2.52 8.19 -14.37
N CYS A 35 -3.28 7.11 -14.50
CA CYS A 35 -2.79 5.76 -14.24
C CYS A 35 -1.85 5.28 -15.35
N ALA A 36 -0.69 4.75 -14.98
CA ALA A 36 0.23 4.08 -15.89
C ALA A 36 -0.20 2.62 -16.08
N GLY A 37 -1.18 2.37 -16.96
CA GLY A 37 -1.80 1.06 -17.16
C GLY A 37 -0.84 -0.09 -17.51
N ALA A 38 0.32 0.20 -18.11
CA ALA A 38 1.35 -0.78 -18.41
C ALA A 38 2.07 -1.35 -17.16
N LEU A 39 1.99 -0.63 -16.03
CA LEU A 39 2.60 -1.02 -14.76
C LEU A 39 1.52 -1.48 -13.79
N ARG A 40 1.86 -2.41 -12.90
CA ARG A 40 0.92 -2.96 -11.92
C ARG A 40 1.60 -3.37 -10.62
N THR A 41 0.92 -3.16 -9.52
CA THR A 41 1.15 -3.82 -8.24
C THR A 41 0.06 -4.87 -8.05
N ILE A 42 0.45 -6.11 -7.78
CA ILE A 42 -0.47 -7.20 -7.47
C ILE A 42 -0.31 -7.51 -5.99
N THR A 43 -1.38 -7.32 -5.21
CA THR A 43 -1.38 -7.58 -3.77
C THR A 43 -2.40 -8.65 -3.44
N THR A 44 -1.97 -9.65 -2.69
CA THR A 44 -2.82 -10.70 -2.14
C THR A 44 -2.85 -10.58 -0.63
N VAL A 45 -4.05 -10.53 -0.05
CA VAL A 45 -4.29 -10.48 1.39
C VAL A 45 -5.01 -11.76 1.82
N GLU A 46 -4.49 -12.42 2.83
CA GLU A 46 -5.02 -13.68 3.34
C GLU A 46 -5.14 -13.62 4.87
N SER A 47 -6.29 -14.04 5.41
CA SER A 47 -6.51 -14.15 6.85
C SER A 47 -5.59 -15.21 7.46
N ALA A 48 -4.76 -14.85 8.44
CA ALA A 48 -3.79 -15.72 9.09
C ALA A 48 -4.23 -16.07 10.52
N LYS A 49 -5.15 -17.04 10.65
CA LYS A 49 -5.82 -17.38 11.93
C LYS A 49 -4.88 -17.79 13.07
N SER A 50 -3.71 -18.35 12.76
CA SER A 50 -2.73 -18.82 13.75
C SER A 50 -1.55 -17.88 13.96
N SER A 51 -1.51 -16.74 13.25
CA SER A 51 -0.41 -15.78 13.40
C SER A 51 -0.67 -14.84 14.57
N LYS A 52 0.40 -14.48 15.28
CA LYS A 52 0.36 -13.47 16.36
C LYS A 52 0.56 -12.04 15.86
N LYS A 53 1.02 -11.87 14.61
CA LYS A 53 1.32 -10.58 13.98
C LYS A 53 1.04 -10.64 12.48
N ASP A 54 0.86 -9.48 11.87
CA ASP A 54 0.79 -9.37 10.41
C ASP A 54 2.11 -9.78 9.77
N LEU A 55 2.01 -10.44 8.60
CA LEU A 55 3.15 -10.78 7.76
C LEU A 55 3.03 -10.03 6.46
N VAL A 56 3.92 -9.06 6.23
CA VAL A 56 3.95 -8.28 4.99
C VAL A 56 5.21 -8.59 4.20
N VAL A 57 5.05 -8.99 2.94
CA VAL A 57 6.13 -9.26 1.99
C VAL A 57 5.94 -8.40 0.76
N ILE A 58 6.91 -7.55 0.43
CA ILE A 58 6.90 -6.64 -0.72
C ILE A 58 8.06 -7.02 -1.63
N ASN A 59 7.78 -7.37 -2.89
CA ASN A 59 8.78 -7.78 -3.88
C ASN A 59 9.71 -8.90 -3.36
N GLY A 60 9.14 -9.87 -2.64
CA GLY A 60 9.88 -11.00 -2.07
C GLY A 60 10.65 -10.70 -0.77
N ARG A 61 10.65 -9.45 -0.29
CA ARG A 61 11.32 -9.04 0.95
C ARG A 61 10.30 -8.79 2.05
N ARG A 62 10.58 -9.29 3.26
CA ARG A 62 9.74 -9.00 4.42
C ARG A 62 9.84 -7.51 4.74
N ALA A 63 8.69 -6.83 4.84
CA ALA A 63 8.65 -5.42 5.22
C ALA A 63 9.02 -5.26 6.69
N ALA A 64 9.69 -4.16 7.02
CA ALA A 64 10.10 -3.81 8.37
C ALA A 64 10.14 -2.28 8.53
N GLY A 65 10.21 -1.79 9.76
CA GLY A 65 10.32 -0.37 10.06
C GLY A 65 9.16 0.43 9.46
N ALA A 66 9.48 1.53 8.78
CA ALA A 66 8.49 2.46 8.22
C ALA A 66 7.56 1.83 7.17
N ASP A 67 8.04 0.86 6.38
CA ASP A 67 7.20 0.20 5.38
C ASP A 67 6.14 -0.69 6.02
N LEU A 68 6.52 -1.42 7.07
CA LEU A 68 5.57 -2.23 7.84
C LEU A 68 4.56 -1.34 8.57
N ALA A 69 5.03 -0.29 9.25
CA ALA A 69 4.19 0.64 10.01
C ALA A 69 3.12 1.32 9.14
N ARG A 70 3.45 1.68 7.89
CA ARG A 70 2.47 2.25 6.95
C ARG A 70 1.38 1.27 6.55
N VAL A 71 1.72 -0.02 6.38
CA VAL A 71 0.73 -1.05 6.07
C VAL A 71 -0.15 -1.34 7.30
N GLU A 72 0.45 -1.46 8.48
CA GLU A 72 -0.27 -1.69 9.74
C GLU A 72 -1.28 -0.56 10.03
N ALA A 73 -0.93 0.70 9.81
CA ALA A 73 -1.85 1.82 9.98
C ALA A 73 -3.13 1.69 9.13
N VAL A 74 -3.03 1.15 7.91
CA VAL A 74 -4.19 0.88 7.05
C VAL A 74 -4.99 -0.32 7.57
N LEU A 75 -4.31 -1.40 7.96
CA LEU A 75 -4.96 -2.60 8.51
C LEU A 75 -5.71 -2.29 9.81
N ASP A 76 -5.14 -1.47 10.68
CA ASP A 76 -5.78 -1.05 11.94
C ASP A 76 -7.02 -0.20 11.69
N LYS A 77 -7.01 0.63 10.64
CA LYS A 77 -8.22 1.32 10.21
C LYS A 77 -9.30 0.37 9.72
N ILE A 78 -8.93 -0.68 8.96
CA ILE A 78 -9.86 -1.72 8.51
C ILE A 78 -10.42 -2.50 9.70
N ARG A 79 -9.56 -2.91 10.65
CA ARG A 79 -9.98 -3.61 11.87
C ARG A 79 -10.93 -2.79 12.72
N SER A 80 -10.63 -1.51 12.95
CA SER A 80 -11.51 -0.62 13.71
C SER A 80 -12.85 -0.33 13.02
N SER A 81 -12.93 -0.56 11.71
CA SER A 81 -14.15 -0.35 10.91
C SER A 81 -14.90 -1.65 10.59
N THR A 82 -14.43 -2.80 11.11
CA THR A 82 -15.03 -4.13 10.87
C THR A 82 -15.05 -4.96 12.14
N ALA A 83 -15.73 -6.11 12.14
CA ALA A 83 -15.72 -7.03 13.28
C ALA A 83 -14.47 -7.96 13.31
N TYR A 84 -13.51 -7.77 12.39
CA TYR A 84 -12.37 -8.67 12.25
C TYR A 84 -11.16 -8.17 13.06
N SER A 85 -10.69 -9.00 14.00
CA SER A 85 -9.53 -8.71 14.87
C SER A 85 -8.31 -9.60 14.59
N GLY A 86 -8.34 -10.39 13.52
CA GLY A 86 -7.24 -11.32 13.20
C GLY A 86 -6.05 -10.66 12.49
N CYS A 87 -5.01 -11.47 12.31
CA CYS A 87 -3.81 -11.10 11.56
C CYS A 87 -3.96 -11.44 10.07
N PHE A 88 -3.21 -10.75 9.22
CA PHE A 88 -3.15 -10.96 7.79
C PHE A 88 -1.76 -11.38 7.33
N LYS A 89 -1.72 -12.23 6.30
CA LYS A 89 -0.56 -12.43 5.45
C LYS A 89 -0.79 -11.65 4.15
N ILE A 90 0.12 -10.75 3.84
CA ILE A 90 0.06 -9.83 2.72
C ILE A 90 1.30 -10.05 1.87
N VAL A 91 1.08 -10.37 0.60
CA VAL A 91 2.15 -10.51 -0.38
C VAL A 91 1.86 -9.56 -1.54
N SER A 92 2.78 -8.62 -1.77
CA SER A 92 2.68 -7.62 -2.82
C SER A 92 3.87 -7.72 -3.77
N LYS A 93 3.61 -7.59 -5.08
CA LYS A 93 4.62 -7.64 -6.13
C LYS A 93 4.34 -6.61 -7.22
N ASN A 94 5.36 -5.82 -7.54
CA ASN A 94 5.35 -4.87 -8.64
C ASN A 94 5.73 -5.56 -9.96
N SER A 95 5.22 -5.07 -11.08
CA SER A 95 5.51 -5.61 -12.42
C SER A 95 6.97 -5.44 -12.85
N THR A 96 7.67 -4.47 -12.26
CA THR A 96 9.12 -4.35 -12.34
C THR A 96 9.69 -3.98 -10.97
N ILE A 97 10.90 -4.49 -10.69
CA ILE A 97 11.69 -4.16 -9.51
C ILE A 97 12.91 -3.31 -9.86
N THR A 98 13.16 -3.10 -11.16
CA THR A 98 14.23 -2.26 -11.69
C THR A 98 13.64 -0.90 -12.06
N GLY A 99 14.17 0.16 -11.45
CA GLY A 99 13.74 1.54 -11.67
C GLY A 99 13.19 2.21 -10.40
N LYS A 100 13.77 3.36 -10.05
CA LYS A 100 13.22 4.27 -9.04
C LYS A 100 12.28 5.27 -9.72
N GLY A 101 11.32 5.82 -8.98
CA GLY A 101 10.46 6.92 -9.46
C GLY A 101 9.23 6.50 -10.27
N LEU A 102 8.89 5.20 -10.34
CA LEU A 102 7.74 4.69 -11.09
C LEU A 102 6.40 4.75 -10.35
N GLY A 103 6.35 5.39 -9.17
CA GLY A 103 5.10 5.59 -8.45
C GLY A 103 4.51 4.35 -7.75
N PHE A 104 5.19 3.20 -7.73
CA PHE A 104 4.69 1.96 -7.10
C PHE A 104 4.33 2.08 -5.61
N SER A 105 4.82 3.08 -4.90
CA SER A 105 4.42 3.29 -3.50
C SER A 105 2.97 3.77 -3.34
N ALA A 106 2.35 4.26 -4.42
CA ALA A 106 0.96 4.73 -4.42
C ALA A 106 -0.04 3.64 -4.87
N SER A 107 0.43 2.53 -5.44
CA SER A 107 -0.37 1.43 -6.01
C SER A 107 -0.06 0.11 -5.30
#